data_AF-A1VVL5-F1
#
_entry.id   AF-A1VVL5-F1
#
_cell.length_a   1.000
_cell.length_b   1.000
_cell.length_c   1.000
_cell.angle_alpha   90.00
_cell.angle_beta   90.00
_cell.angle_gamma   90.00
#
_symmetry.space_group_name_H-M   'P 1'
#
loop_
_entity.id
_entity.type
_entity.pdbx_description
1 polymer ?
#
loop_
_entity_poly.entity_id
_entity_poly.type
_entity_poly.pdbx_seq_one_letter_code
_entity_poly.pdbx_strand_id
1 'polypeptide(L)'
;MDSFTPENLAKATEILEQARAQLQAIGLHCMLSSTSLPQGLSVSLHVAQTELAVVAAHVASGQGGSLAHTADGQRHFVSEVADMAADLAIDKARR
;
A
#
# COMPACT_ATOMS: atom_id res chain seq x y z
N MET A 1 -27.52 3.64 -6.19
CA MET A 1 -26.33 3.88 -5.37
C MET A 1 -25.70 2.51 -5.23
N ASP A 2 -24.69 2.21 -6.04
CA ASP A 2 -24.25 0.83 -6.23
C ASP A 2 -23.65 0.27 -4.94
N SER A 3 -24.22 -0.85 -4.54
CA SER A 3 -23.86 -1.62 -3.36
C SER A 3 -22.43 -2.13 -3.51
N PHE A 4 -21.46 -1.47 -2.88
CA PHE A 4 -20.17 -2.09 -2.62
C PHE A 4 -20.40 -3.19 -1.57
N THR A 5 -20.73 -4.39 -2.05
CA THR A 5 -20.91 -5.55 -1.17
C THR A 5 -19.54 -6.10 -0.74
N PRO A 6 -19.46 -6.79 0.41
CA PRO A 6 -18.24 -7.51 0.80
C PRO A 6 -17.70 -8.46 -0.29
N GLU A 7 -18.61 -9.02 -1.11
CA GLU A 7 -18.28 -9.89 -2.25
C GLU A 7 -17.53 -9.13 -3.36
N ASN A 8 -17.95 -7.91 -3.70
CA ASN A 8 -17.27 -7.07 -4.68
C ASN A 8 -15.85 -6.71 -4.24
N LEU A 9 -15.66 -6.50 -2.94
CA LEU A 9 -14.35 -6.18 -2.37
C LEU A 9 -13.41 -7.40 -2.35
N ALA A 10 -13.94 -8.58 -2.04
CA ALA A 10 -13.20 -9.83 -2.16
C ALA A 10 -12.76 -10.05 -3.62
N LYS A 11 -13.65 -9.79 -4.58
CA LYS A 11 -13.34 -9.90 -6.00
C LYS A 11 -12.29 -8.89 -6.46
N ALA A 12 -12.38 -7.64 -5.99
CA ALA A 12 -11.36 -6.62 -6.27
C ALA A 12 -9.98 -7.03 -5.72
N THR A 13 -9.94 -7.57 -4.51
CA THR A 13 -8.71 -8.10 -3.90
C THR A 13 -8.12 -9.23 -4.75
N GLU A 14 -8.94 -10.18 -5.20
CA GLU A 14 -8.50 -11.28 -6.07
C GLU A 14 -7.90 -10.77 -7.39
N ILE A 15 -8.56 -9.81 -8.04
CA ILE A 15 -8.07 -9.19 -9.29
C ILE A 15 -6.71 -8.53 -9.06
N LEU A 16 -6.54 -7.81 -7.96
CA LEU A 16 -5.29 -7.11 -7.67
C LEU A 16 -4.16 -8.07 -7.26
N GLU A 17 -4.47 -9.20 -6.62
CA GLU A 17 -3.50 -10.27 -6.38
C GLU A 17 -3.01 -10.90 -7.69
N GLN A 18 -3.91 -11.14 -8.63
CA GLN A 18 -3.53 -11.63 -9.96
C GLN A 18 -2.66 -10.62 -10.71
N ALA A 19 -3.03 -9.34 -10.68
CA ALA A 19 -2.23 -8.26 -11.26
C ALA A 19 -0.85 -8.15 -10.60
N ARG A 20 -0.79 -8.24 -9.25
CA ARG A 20 0.47 -8.26 -8.49
C ARG A 20 1.40 -9.36 -8.98
N ALA A 21 0.89 -10.59 -9.15
CA ALA A 21 1.69 -11.71 -9.62
C ALA A 21 2.24 -11.46 -11.04
N GLN A 22 1.42 -10.94 -11.95
CA GLN A 22 1.84 -10.63 -13.32
C GLN A 22 2.90 -9.53 -13.38
N LEU A 23 2.76 -8.48 -12.57
CA LEU A 23 3.71 -7.37 -12.50
C LEU A 23 5.03 -7.78 -11.85
N GLN A 24 4.98 -8.62 -10.81
CA GLN A 24 6.18 -9.19 -10.19
C GLN A 24 6.93 -10.12 -11.15
N ALA A 25 6.22 -10.87 -12.00
CA ALA A 25 6.84 -11.74 -13.00
C ALA A 25 7.66 -10.97 -14.06
N ILE A 26 7.36 -9.68 -14.29
CA ILE A 26 8.13 -8.80 -15.19
C ILE A 26 9.14 -7.92 -14.43
N GLY A 27 9.39 -8.19 -13.14
CA GLY A 27 10.44 -7.53 -12.35
C GLY A 27 10.01 -6.25 -11.64
N LEU A 28 8.71 -5.97 -11.50
CA LEU A 28 8.23 -4.82 -10.73
C LEU A 28 8.01 -5.17 -9.26
N HIS A 29 8.31 -4.21 -8.38
CA HIS A 29 7.99 -4.30 -6.96
C HIS A 29 6.55 -3.87 -6.74
N CYS A 30 5.78 -4.68 -6.01
CA CYS A 30 4.37 -4.46 -5.81
C CYS A 30 3.99 -4.60 -4.34
N MET A 31 3.08 -3.76 -3.87
CA MET A 31 2.53 -3.81 -2.51
C MET A 31 1.01 -3.64 -2.57
N LEU A 32 0.30 -4.70 -2.18
CA LEU A 32 -1.14 -4.65 -2.01
C LEU A 32 -1.44 -4.14 -0.59
N SER A 33 -2.30 -3.14 -0.48
CA SER A 33 -2.70 -2.57 0.79
C SER A 33 -4.21 -2.42 0.88
N SER A 34 -4.73 -2.59 2.09
CA SER A 34 -6.12 -2.28 2.42
C SER A 34 -6.15 -1.19 3.48
N THR A 35 -7.09 -0.27 3.34
CA THR A 35 -7.24 0.87 4.25
C THR A 35 -8.70 0.99 4.64
N SER A 36 -8.97 0.87 5.93
CA SER A 36 -10.30 1.12 6.48
C SER A 36 -10.42 2.58 6.87
N LEU A 37 -11.30 3.31 6.20
CA LEU A 37 -11.62 4.70 6.47
C LEU A 37 -13.06 4.80 7.00
N PRO A 38 -13.46 5.90 7.68
CA PRO A 38 -14.84 6.12 8.08
C PRO A 38 -15.84 6.04 6.90
N GLN A 39 -15.39 6.33 5.69
CA GLN A 39 -16.19 6.29 4.45
C GLN A 39 -16.30 4.87 3.86
N GLY A 40 -15.50 3.91 4.33
CA GLY A 40 -15.51 2.53 3.85
C GLY A 40 -14.11 1.90 3.77
N LEU A 41 -14.08 0.64 3.35
CA LEU A 41 -12.85 -0.11 3.10
C LEU A 41 -12.40 0.10 1.65
N SER A 42 -11.16 0.52 1.47
CA SER A 42 -10.50 0.62 0.17
C SER A 42 -9.35 -0.39 0.08
N VAL A 43 -9.05 -0.84 -1.14
CA VAL A 43 -7.89 -1.68 -1.42
C VAL A 43 -7.15 -1.06 -2.61
N SER A 44 -5.82 -1.07 -2.55
CA SER A 44 -4.97 -0.45 -3.57
C SER A 44 -3.70 -1.27 -3.80
N LEU A 45 -3.21 -1.26 -5.04
CA LEU A 45 -1.96 -1.91 -5.44
C LEU A 45 -0.95 -0.83 -5.84
N HIS A 46 0.13 -0.71 -5.07
CA HIS A 46 1.28 0.12 -5.43
C HIS A 46 2.25 -0.69 -6.28
N VAL A 47 2.82 -0.07 -7.31
CA VAL A 47 3.74 -0.70 -8.27
C VAL A 47 4.90 0.26 -8.52
N ALA A 48 6.14 -0.23 -8.41
CA ALA A 48 7.32 0.58 -8.61
C ALA A 48 8.52 -0.22 -9.13
N GLN A 49 9.54 0.49 -9.61
CA GLN A 49 10.80 -0.10 -10.08
C GLN A 49 11.70 -0.59 -8.93
N THR A 50 11.51 -0.09 -7.71
CA THR A 50 12.32 -0.46 -6.55
C THR A 50 11.45 -0.72 -5.34
N GLU A 51 11.94 -1.55 -4.42
CA GLU A 51 11.27 -1.86 -3.16
C GLU A 51 11.06 -0.59 -2.31
N LEU A 52 12.06 0.29 -2.23
CA LEU A 52 11.93 1.54 -1.50
C LEU A 52 10.82 2.44 -2.09
N ALA A 53 10.68 2.48 -3.41
CA ALA A 53 9.65 3.29 -4.05
C ALA A 53 8.23 2.75 -3.81
N VAL A 54 8.04 1.43 -3.73
CA VAL A 54 6.72 0.85 -3.41
C VAL A 54 6.33 1.10 -1.95
N VAL A 55 7.29 1.00 -1.03
CA VAL A 55 7.09 1.35 0.39
C VAL A 55 6.76 2.84 0.52
N ALA A 56 7.51 3.71 -0.16
CA ALA A 56 7.25 5.14 -0.17
C ALA A 56 5.84 5.47 -0.68
N ALA A 57 5.37 4.82 -1.73
CA ALA A 57 4.02 5.02 -2.26
C ALA A 57 2.92 4.58 -1.27
N HIS A 58 3.13 3.47 -0.56
CA HIS A 58 2.21 2.99 0.47
C HIS A 58 2.15 3.91 1.69
N VAL A 59 3.30 4.34 2.19
CA VAL A 59 3.35 5.31 3.28
C VAL A 59 2.74 6.64 2.83
N ALA A 60 2.94 7.05 1.58
CA ALA A 60 2.38 8.30 1.05
C ALA A 60 0.85 8.21 0.95
N SER A 61 0.29 7.05 0.64
CA SER A 61 -1.17 6.87 0.60
C SER A 61 -1.78 6.90 2.00
N GLY A 62 -1.11 6.30 3.00
CA GLY A 62 -1.55 6.37 4.41
C GLY A 62 -1.37 7.76 5.02
N GLN A 63 -0.20 8.37 4.85
CA GLN A 63 0.10 9.69 5.38
C GLN A 63 -0.55 10.82 4.61
N GLY A 64 -0.80 10.70 3.31
CA GLY A 64 -1.59 11.67 2.56
C GLY A 64 -2.99 11.83 3.17
N GLY A 65 -3.56 10.76 3.72
CA GLY A 65 -4.82 10.80 4.48
C GLY A 65 -4.69 11.42 5.87
N SER A 66 -3.56 11.23 6.56
CA SER A 66 -3.34 11.69 7.95
C SER A 66 -2.74 13.11 8.05
N LEU A 67 -1.89 13.49 7.11
CA LEU A 67 -1.04 14.68 7.13
C LEU A 67 -1.49 15.80 6.17
N ALA A 68 -2.60 15.62 5.43
CA ALA A 68 -3.19 16.66 4.57
C ALA A 68 -3.41 18.02 5.28
N HIS A 69 -3.35 18.04 6.61
CA HIS A 69 -3.54 19.22 7.46
C HIS A 69 -2.32 19.62 8.29
N THR A 70 -1.15 19.02 8.10
CA THR A 70 0.02 19.26 8.97
C THR A 70 1.19 19.93 8.25
N ALA A 71 1.86 20.88 8.94
CA ALA A 71 2.93 21.70 8.36
C ALA A 71 4.28 20.98 8.20
N ASP A 72 4.51 19.85 8.89
CA ASP A 72 5.78 19.11 8.91
C ASP A 72 5.73 17.76 8.15
N GLY A 73 4.77 17.60 7.23
CA GLY A 73 4.46 16.31 6.63
C GLY A 73 5.63 15.58 5.97
N GLN A 74 6.63 16.31 5.45
CA GLN A 74 7.79 15.70 4.80
C GLN A 74 8.73 14.94 5.76
N ARG A 75 8.97 15.44 6.99
CA ARG A 75 9.85 14.76 7.94
C ARG A 75 9.18 13.49 8.49
N HIS A 76 7.89 13.59 8.78
CA HIS A 76 7.08 12.43 9.19
C HIS A 76 7.03 11.36 8.10
N PHE A 77 6.94 11.76 6.83
CA PHE A 77 6.96 10.84 5.70
C PHE A 77 8.25 10.03 5.61
N VAL A 78 9.40 10.69 5.72
CA VAL A 78 10.70 10.00 5.64
C VAL A 78 10.87 8.97 6.78
N SER A 79 10.41 9.28 8.00
CA SER A 79 10.50 8.35 9.14
C SER A 79 9.66 7.09 8.91
N GLU A 80 8.38 7.25 8.58
CA GLU A 80 7.49 6.09 8.39
C GLU A 80 7.93 5.20 7.22
N VAL A 81 8.48 5.79 6.14
CA VAL A 81 9.07 4.99 5.05
C VAL A 81 10.24 4.14 5.55
N ALA A 82 11.11 4.70 6.38
CA ALA A 82 12.25 3.99 6.93
C ALA A 82 11.81 2.86 7.88
N ASP A 83 10.85 3.13 8.76
CA ASP A 83 10.35 2.16 9.73
C ASP A 83 9.64 0.98 9.02
N MET A 84 8.77 1.27 8.05
CA MET A 84 8.09 0.24 7.27
C MET A 84 9.06 -0.61 6.43
N ALA A 85 10.10 0.00 5.85
CA ALA A 85 11.13 -0.74 5.13
C ALA A 85 11.92 -1.68 6.05
N ALA A 86 12.20 -1.26 7.28
CA ALA A 86 12.88 -2.09 8.27
C ALA A 86 12.02 -3.30 8.70
N ASP A 87 10.72 -3.09 8.95
CA ASP A 87 9.80 -4.17 9.33
C ASP A 87 9.69 -5.24 8.24
N LEU A 88 9.56 -4.82 6.97
CA LEU A 88 9.53 -5.76 5.83
C LEU A 88 10.82 -6.57 5.70
N ALA A 89 11.97 -5.95 5.95
CA ALA A 89 13.26 -6.65 5.93
C ALA A 89 13.36 -7.70 7.05
N ILE A 90 12.87 -7.38 8.25
CA ILE A 90 12.80 -8.30 9.40
C ILE A 90 11.88 -9.48 9.08
N ASP A 91 10.68 -9.22 8.54
CA ASP A 91 9.72 -10.26 8.18
C ASP A 91 10.25 -11.20 7.09
N LYS A 92 10.98 -10.67 6.12
CA LYS A 92 11.65 -11.47 5.08
C LYS A 92 12.74 -12.36 5.66
N ALA A 93 13.50 -11.88 6.65
CA ALA A 93 14.56 -12.65 7.31
C ALA A 93 14.03 -13.76 8.24
N ARG A 94 12.75 -13.69 8.65
CA ARG A 94 12.07 -14.70 9.47
C ARG A 94 11.47 -15.86 8.66
N ARG A 95 11.40 -15.73 7.34
CA ARG A 95 10.89 -16.75 6.41
C ARG A 95 12.03 -17.50 5.74
#